data_AF-A0A4R6PYM3-F1
#
_entry.id   AF-A0A4R6PYM3-F1
#
_cell.length_a   1.000
_cell.length_b   1.000
_cell.length_c   1.000
_cell.angle_alpha   90.00
_cell.angle_beta   90.00
_cell.angle_gamma   90.00
#
_symmetry.space_group_name_H-M   'P 1'
#
loop_
_entity.id
_entity.type
_entity.pdbx_description
1 polymer ?
#
loop_
_entity_poly.entity_id
_entity_poly.type
_entity_poly.pdbx_seq_one_letter_code
_entity_poly.pdbx_strand_id
1 'polypeptide(L)'
;MTKKKDVLLPEIISENSERQIWYQEFSKIGLDRLSEIMADALVEDYSLCIKLAFRLNVPKVSTEEAIEMYSMRFRQEMAMKSIKTDNLLYYSKWLRLGTSNRSLFDQMKVFAITYISLDDSMGNGAGAEENDEFILVEEMKDAWNQIRANTEKCFDSLTEKESRSITAFLKKQSAGYDPNVGLDRFGELLMCLEAFRWEAEQREEERSRWPEIQLSGIIDSLESMANWQEFWDPQTKKFICIGDDFDDVSDEYLENCYALPDSYEVNEYGIMEDFIYEHTTGTLQAQLEEAIRGRSAFKRFRDLIGREGIDTAWYEYRDERLRQIATTWAENHNLRAVDND
;
A
#
# COMPACT_ATOMS: atom_id res chain seq x y z
N MET A 1 -49.49 7.22 25.18
CA MET A 1 -48.38 8.07 24.68
C MET A 1 -47.33 8.16 25.77
N THR A 2 -46.48 7.15 25.84
CA THR A 2 -45.36 7.05 26.78
C THR A 2 -44.12 7.49 26.03
N LYS A 3 -43.50 8.60 26.45
CA LYS A 3 -42.22 9.08 25.93
C LYS A 3 -41.18 7.97 26.12
N LYS A 4 -40.68 7.39 25.02
CA LYS A 4 -39.45 6.58 25.03
C LYS A 4 -38.32 7.48 25.49
N LYS A 5 -37.73 7.10 26.61
CA LYS A 5 -36.64 7.77 27.30
C LYS A 5 -35.41 6.87 27.14
N ASP A 6 -35.11 6.48 25.90
CA ASP A 6 -34.16 5.41 25.56
C ASP A 6 -33.07 5.90 24.59
N VAL A 7 -32.43 7.02 24.91
CA VAL A 7 -31.07 7.27 24.46
C VAL A 7 -30.27 7.63 25.72
N LEU A 8 -29.39 6.71 26.09
CA LEU A 8 -28.51 6.75 27.25
C LEU A 8 -27.60 7.98 27.17
N LEU A 9 -28.01 9.08 27.81
CA LEU A 9 -27.08 10.10 28.30
C LEU A 9 -26.95 9.85 29.80
N PRO A 10 -25.82 9.29 30.28
CA PRO A 10 -25.71 8.87 31.67
C PRO A 10 -25.81 10.06 32.63
N GLU A 11 -26.42 9.82 33.79
CA GLU A 11 -25.97 10.49 35.01
C GLU A 11 -24.45 10.28 35.12
N ILE A 12 -23.70 11.33 35.50
CA ILE A 12 -22.23 11.36 35.56
C ILE A 12 -21.67 10.02 36.05
N ILE A 13 -20.98 9.29 35.16
CA ILE A 13 -20.43 7.97 35.47
C ILE A 13 -19.20 8.16 36.35
N SER A 14 -19.38 8.04 37.66
CA SER A 14 -18.31 8.33 38.62
C SER A 14 -17.49 7.10 39.00
N GLU A 15 -18.06 5.89 38.88
CA GLU A 15 -17.41 4.64 39.28
C GLU A 15 -16.85 3.84 38.10
N ASN A 16 -15.74 3.12 38.33
CA ASN A 16 -15.07 2.35 37.28
C ASN A 16 -15.92 1.17 36.75
N SER A 17 -16.74 0.57 37.61
CA SER A 17 -17.71 -0.47 37.27
C SER A 17 -18.80 0.05 36.33
N GLU A 18 -19.31 1.24 36.59
CA GLU A 18 -20.34 1.88 35.78
C GLU A 18 -19.80 2.27 34.39
N ARG A 19 -18.54 2.71 34.32
CA ARG A 19 -17.85 3.00 33.03
C ARG A 19 -17.71 1.76 32.16
N GLN A 20 -17.34 0.63 32.73
CA GLN A 20 -17.26 -0.63 31.98
C GLN A 20 -18.63 -1.13 31.52
N ILE A 21 -19.67 -1.02 32.37
CA ILE A 21 -21.04 -1.39 31.98
C ILE A 21 -21.52 -0.51 30.83
N TRP A 22 -21.30 0.81 30.94
CA TRP A 22 -21.65 1.75 29.87
C TRP A 22 -20.92 1.43 28.57
N TYR A 23 -19.61 1.15 28.63
CA TYR A 23 -18.83 0.79 27.44
C TYR A 23 -19.36 -0.50 26.79
N GLN A 24 -19.68 -1.53 27.58
CA GLN A 24 -20.25 -2.78 27.10
C GLN A 24 -21.64 -2.60 26.47
N GLU A 25 -22.48 -1.71 26.99
CA GLU A 25 -23.79 -1.42 26.39
C GLU A 25 -23.66 -0.58 25.12
N PHE A 26 -22.73 0.38 25.11
CA PHE A 26 -22.47 1.23 23.96
C PHE A 26 -21.83 0.45 22.80
N SER A 27 -20.90 -0.47 23.06
CA SER A 27 -20.25 -1.28 22.02
C SER A 27 -21.18 -2.29 21.35
N LYS A 28 -22.30 -2.66 21.99
CA LYS A 28 -23.37 -3.47 21.39
C LYS A 28 -24.19 -2.70 20.35
N ILE A 29 -24.11 -1.37 20.33
CA ILE A 29 -24.84 -0.55 19.36
C ILE A 29 -24.12 -0.65 18.02
N GLY A 30 -24.79 -1.27 17.03
CA GLY A 30 -24.25 -1.36 15.68
C GLY A 30 -24.00 0.00 15.04
N LEU A 31 -23.03 0.07 14.13
CA LEU A 31 -22.57 1.29 13.46
C LEU A 31 -23.67 2.11 12.78
N ASP A 32 -24.62 1.42 12.14
CA ASP A 32 -25.75 2.08 11.48
C ASP A 32 -26.66 2.78 12.51
N ARG A 33 -26.88 2.11 13.65
CA ARG A 33 -27.71 2.64 14.73
C ARG A 33 -27.03 3.79 15.48
N LEU A 34 -25.70 3.72 15.64
CA LEU A 34 -24.90 4.84 16.16
C LEU A 34 -25.00 6.06 15.25
N SER A 35 -24.91 5.86 13.93
CA SER A 35 -25.00 6.95 12.94
C SER A 35 -26.37 7.64 12.98
N GLU A 36 -27.46 6.88 13.17
CA GLU A 36 -28.79 7.43 13.38
C GLU A 36 -28.89 8.25 14.68
N ILE A 37 -28.38 7.71 15.80
CA ILE A 37 -28.37 8.42 17.09
C ILE A 37 -27.58 9.72 17.00
N MET A 38 -26.45 9.71 16.29
CA MET A 38 -25.64 10.91 16.04
C MET A 38 -26.38 11.93 15.18
N ALA A 39 -27.03 11.51 14.10
CA ALA A 39 -27.80 12.40 13.25
C ALA A 39 -28.93 13.08 14.05
N ASP A 40 -29.65 12.31 14.88
CA ASP A 40 -30.70 12.83 15.74
C ASP A 40 -30.14 13.81 16.78
N ALA A 41 -29.03 13.48 17.45
CA ALA A 41 -28.40 14.35 18.44
C ALA A 41 -27.85 15.66 17.85
N LEU A 42 -27.26 15.62 16.65
CA LEU A 42 -26.76 16.80 15.94
C LEU A 42 -27.89 17.73 15.47
N VAL A 43 -29.05 17.16 15.16
CA VAL A 43 -30.26 17.92 14.81
C VAL A 43 -30.87 18.59 16.06
N GLU A 44 -30.79 17.94 17.22
CA GLU A 44 -31.34 18.46 18.47
C GLU A 44 -30.43 19.49 19.18
N ASP A 45 -29.10 19.39 19.06
CA ASP A 45 -28.15 20.31 19.70
C ASP A 45 -27.17 20.95 18.70
N TYR A 46 -27.50 22.18 18.26
CA TYR A 46 -26.65 22.98 17.39
C TYR A 46 -25.32 23.41 18.05
N SER A 47 -25.27 23.48 19.40
CA SER A 47 -24.03 23.81 20.12
C SER A 47 -23.01 22.67 20.02
N LEU A 48 -23.50 21.44 19.90
CA LEU A 48 -22.68 20.26 19.68
C LEU A 48 -21.97 20.32 18.32
N CYS A 49 -22.70 20.69 17.26
CA CYS A 49 -22.13 20.91 15.92
C CYS A 49 -20.96 21.92 15.94
N ILE A 50 -21.10 23.02 16.68
CA ILE A 50 -20.08 24.07 16.77
C ILE A 50 -18.86 23.58 17.56
N LYS A 51 -19.06 22.91 18.69
CA LYS A 51 -17.97 22.32 19.49
C LYS A 51 -17.18 21.30 18.67
N LEU A 52 -17.88 20.42 17.94
CA LEU A 52 -17.31 19.46 17.01
C LEU A 52 -16.45 20.16 15.95
N ALA A 53 -16.98 21.20 15.31
CA ALA A 53 -16.26 21.93 14.27
C ALA A 53 -15.01 22.65 14.79
N PHE A 54 -15.07 23.26 15.99
CA PHE A 54 -13.90 23.89 16.61
C PHE A 54 -12.86 22.89 17.07
N ARG A 55 -13.31 21.75 17.58
CA ARG A 55 -12.43 20.65 17.95
C ARG A 55 -11.76 20.14 16.68
N LEU A 56 -12.47 19.66 15.66
CA LEU A 56 -11.86 19.08 14.45
C LEU A 56 -10.94 20.02 13.61
N ASN A 57 -10.84 21.32 13.93
CA ASN A 57 -10.04 22.31 13.22
C ASN A 57 -8.77 22.72 14.03
N VAL A 58 -7.61 22.10 13.74
CA VAL A 58 -6.37 22.22 14.53
C VAL A 58 -5.41 23.31 13.99
N PRO A 59 -4.68 24.07 14.84
CA PRO A 59 -3.66 25.03 14.40
C PRO A 59 -2.41 24.41 13.74
N LYS A 60 -1.76 25.20 12.86
CA LYS A 60 -0.59 24.84 12.04
C LYS A 60 0.72 24.81 12.86
N VAL A 61 1.08 23.64 13.40
CA VAL A 61 2.43 23.30 13.89
C VAL A 61 3.10 22.28 12.95
N SER A 62 4.44 22.29 12.91
CA SER A 62 5.27 21.42 12.06
C SER A 62 5.22 19.94 12.48
N THR A 63 5.65 19.04 11.59
CA THR A 63 5.50 17.57 11.74
C THR A 63 6.36 16.97 12.86
N GLU A 64 7.64 17.35 12.97
CA GLU A 64 8.52 16.87 14.06
C GLU A 64 8.07 17.37 15.44
N GLU A 65 7.72 18.66 15.56
CA GLU A 65 7.27 19.26 16.83
C GLU A 65 5.97 18.64 17.31
N ALA A 66 5.08 18.29 16.38
CA ALA A 66 3.90 17.49 16.64
C ALA A 66 4.27 16.16 17.32
N ILE A 67 5.10 15.33 16.67
CA ILE A 67 5.40 13.96 17.13
C ILE A 67 5.99 13.92 18.55
N GLU A 68 6.96 14.79 18.83
CA GLU A 68 7.68 14.79 20.11
C GLU A 68 6.81 15.29 21.26
N MET A 69 6.04 16.35 21.01
CA MET A 69 5.08 16.90 21.96
C MET A 69 3.93 15.91 22.23
N TYR A 70 3.45 15.20 21.21
CA TYR A 70 2.35 14.21 21.33
C TYR A 70 2.78 12.93 22.05
N SER A 71 3.97 12.40 21.76
CA SER A 71 4.50 11.19 22.44
C SER A 71 4.77 11.40 23.93
N MET A 72 5.08 12.64 24.34
CA MET A 72 5.26 13.00 25.74
C MET A 72 3.92 13.14 26.48
N ARG A 73 2.96 13.84 25.86
CA ARG A 73 1.63 14.09 26.43
C ARG A 73 0.81 12.81 26.58
N PHE A 74 0.88 11.94 25.57
CA PHE A 74 0.27 10.59 25.60
C PHE A 74 0.76 9.76 26.80
N ARG A 75 2.06 9.74 27.07
CA ARG A 75 2.63 9.00 28.22
C ARG A 75 2.20 9.56 29.58
N GLN A 76 2.03 10.88 29.68
CA GLN A 76 1.59 11.54 30.91
C GLN A 76 0.12 11.28 31.23
N GLU A 77 -0.75 11.21 30.21
CA GLU A 77 -2.18 11.02 30.41
C GLU A 77 -2.57 9.56 30.66
N MET A 78 -1.88 8.61 30.03
CA MET A 78 -1.96 7.19 30.41
C MET A 78 -1.61 6.97 31.90
N ALA A 79 -0.69 7.77 32.45
CA ALA A 79 -0.35 7.74 33.87
C ALA A 79 -1.43 8.38 34.77
N MET A 80 -2.25 9.30 34.24
CA MET A 80 -3.30 9.99 34.99
C MET A 80 -4.68 9.35 34.90
N LYS A 81 -4.89 8.36 34.01
CA LYS A 81 -6.19 7.67 33.79
C LYS A 81 -7.36 8.63 33.53
N SER A 82 -7.09 9.78 32.94
CA SER A 82 -8.05 10.82 32.60
C SER A 82 -7.62 11.38 31.26
N ILE A 83 -8.29 10.97 30.18
CA ILE A 83 -8.07 11.54 28.86
C ILE A 83 -9.22 12.51 28.61
N LYS A 84 -8.89 13.80 28.54
CA LYS A 84 -9.85 14.85 28.19
C LYS A 84 -10.15 14.79 26.70
N THR A 85 -11.41 14.99 26.33
CA THR A 85 -11.91 15.06 24.95
C THR A 85 -11.22 16.14 24.11
N ASP A 86 -10.64 17.16 24.75
CA ASP A 86 -9.77 18.14 24.09
C ASP A 86 -8.52 17.53 23.44
N ASN A 87 -8.14 16.28 23.77
CA ASN A 87 -7.05 15.58 23.10
C ASN A 87 -7.47 14.80 21.85
N LEU A 88 -8.78 14.69 21.57
CA LEU A 88 -9.32 13.99 20.40
C LEU A 88 -8.89 14.62 19.08
N LEU A 89 -8.72 15.94 19.08
CA LEU A 89 -8.14 16.71 17.99
C LEU A 89 -6.81 16.18 17.49
N TYR A 90 -5.98 15.72 18.41
CA TYR A 90 -4.58 15.41 18.12
C TYR A 90 -4.43 14.04 17.46
N TYR A 91 -5.35 13.10 17.70
CA TYR A 91 -5.38 11.80 17.01
C TYR A 91 -5.67 11.97 15.52
N SER A 92 -6.69 12.77 15.15
CA SER A 92 -7.02 13.09 13.75
C SER A 92 -5.83 13.65 12.95
N LYS A 93 -4.95 14.42 13.61
CA LYS A 93 -3.76 15.02 12.99
C LYS A 93 -2.62 14.00 12.94
N TRP A 94 -2.47 13.13 13.95
CA TRP A 94 -1.47 12.06 13.94
C TRP A 94 -1.77 11.00 12.87
N LEU A 95 -3.05 10.67 12.67
CA LEU A 95 -3.54 9.84 11.56
C LEU A 95 -3.22 10.47 10.21
N ARG A 96 -3.56 11.76 10.03
CA ARG A 96 -3.29 12.52 8.79
C ARG A 96 -1.81 12.77 8.50
N LEU A 97 -0.95 12.85 9.52
CA LEU A 97 0.49 13.05 9.38
C LEU A 97 1.26 11.73 9.25
N GLY A 98 0.72 10.62 9.76
CA GLY A 98 1.33 9.29 9.67
C GLY A 98 1.39 8.74 8.25
N THR A 99 0.61 9.29 7.32
CA THR A 99 0.43 8.81 5.94
C THR A 99 1.42 9.42 4.93
N SER A 100 1.93 10.63 5.15
CA SER A 100 2.89 11.25 4.25
C SER A 100 4.32 10.78 4.57
N ASN A 101 4.87 9.89 3.74
CA ASN A 101 6.28 9.43 3.72
C ASN A 101 6.69 8.29 4.68
N ARG A 102 5.79 7.36 5.02
CA ARG A 102 6.13 6.17 5.82
C ARG A 102 5.86 4.86 5.07
N SER A 103 6.63 3.82 5.41
CA SER A 103 6.34 2.44 4.95
C SER A 103 4.94 2.00 5.41
N LEU A 104 4.28 1.12 4.65
CA LEU A 104 2.95 0.61 5.03
C LEU A 104 2.96 -0.01 6.45
N PHE A 105 4.03 -0.72 6.81
CA PHE A 105 4.20 -1.27 8.15
C PHE A 105 4.19 -0.20 9.24
N ASP A 106 4.87 0.93 9.03
CA ASP A 106 4.90 2.01 10.02
C ASP A 106 3.57 2.79 10.07
N GLN A 107 2.88 2.91 8.94
CA GLN A 107 1.51 3.45 8.92
C GLN A 107 0.57 2.55 9.74
N MET A 108 0.60 1.24 9.52
CA MET A 108 -0.23 0.28 10.26
C MET A 108 0.07 0.27 11.76
N LYS A 109 1.34 0.49 12.16
CA LYS A 109 1.66 0.69 13.58
C LYS A 109 0.97 1.91 14.17
N VAL A 110 1.09 3.07 13.51
CA VAL A 110 0.47 4.33 13.97
C VAL A 110 -1.03 4.13 14.11
N PHE A 111 -1.67 3.54 13.10
CA PHE A 111 -3.10 3.34 13.09
C PHE A 111 -3.59 2.32 14.13
N ALA A 112 -2.97 1.15 14.23
CA ALA A 112 -3.35 0.13 15.21
C ALA A 112 -3.17 0.62 16.65
N ILE A 113 -2.06 1.31 16.93
CA ILE A 113 -1.82 1.91 18.26
C ILE A 113 -2.87 2.98 18.55
N THR A 114 -3.20 3.83 17.56
CA THR A 114 -4.24 4.85 17.72
C THR A 114 -5.58 4.23 18.05
N TYR A 115 -6.01 3.22 17.28
CA TYR A 115 -7.28 2.54 17.48
C TYR A 115 -7.37 1.89 18.86
N ILE A 116 -6.36 1.10 19.27
CA ILE A 116 -6.35 0.44 20.58
C ILE A 116 -6.37 1.46 21.71
N SER A 117 -5.67 2.58 21.54
CA SER A 117 -5.65 3.64 22.54
C SER A 117 -7.00 4.32 22.68
N LEU A 118 -7.70 4.59 21.56
CA LEU A 118 -9.05 5.16 21.58
C LEU A 118 -10.05 4.19 22.22
N ASP A 119 -9.95 2.91 21.88
CA ASP A 119 -10.79 1.83 22.44
C ASP A 119 -10.60 1.70 23.96
N ASP A 120 -9.36 1.59 24.44
CA ASP A 120 -9.03 1.56 25.88
C ASP A 120 -9.48 2.84 26.60
N SER A 121 -9.36 4.00 25.94
CA SER A 121 -9.83 5.28 26.50
C SER A 121 -11.33 5.29 26.72
N MET A 122 -12.12 4.83 25.73
CA MET A 122 -13.57 4.71 25.86
C MET A 122 -13.95 3.68 26.93
N GLY A 123 -13.24 2.55 27.02
CA GLY A 123 -13.43 1.57 28.08
C GLY A 123 -13.18 2.11 29.49
N ASN A 124 -12.38 3.18 29.59
CA ASN A 124 -12.13 3.94 30.81
C ASN A 124 -13.05 5.18 30.96
N GLY A 125 -14.11 5.29 30.17
CA GLY A 125 -15.16 6.31 30.23
C GLY A 125 -14.80 7.66 29.60
N ALA A 126 -13.79 7.72 28.73
CA ALA A 126 -13.53 8.92 27.95
C ALA A 126 -14.77 9.31 27.13
N GLY A 127 -15.07 10.61 27.10
CA GLY A 127 -16.25 11.15 26.41
C GLY A 127 -17.55 11.11 27.21
N ALA A 128 -17.68 10.23 28.21
CA ALA A 128 -18.93 10.08 28.98
C ALA A 128 -19.29 11.29 29.85
N GLU A 129 -18.29 12.01 30.36
CA GLU A 129 -18.53 13.21 31.19
C GLU A 129 -18.94 14.44 30.37
N GLU A 130 -18.48 14.53 29.12
CA GLU A 130 -18.72 15.69 28.24
C GLU A 130 -19.74 15.41 27.13
N ASN A 131 -20.29 14.19 27.09
CA ASN A 131 -21.10 13.65 25.99
C ASN A 131 -20.38 13.82 24.64
N ASP A 132 -19.16 13.28 24.50
CA ASP A 132 -18.33 13.38 23.30
C ASP A 132 -18.04 11.99 22.70
N GLU A 133 -18.78 10.96 23.08
CA GLU A 133 -18.47 9.56 22.77
C GLU A 133 -18.59 9.26 21.26
N PHE A 134 -19.45 10.02 20.60
CA PHE A 134 -19.57 10.01 19.14
C PHE A 134 -18.35 10.62 18.42
N ILE A 135 -17.60 11.54 19.04
CA ILE A 135 -16.34 12.05 18.49
C ILE A 135 -15.31 10.91 18.47
N LEU A 136 -15.22 10.19 19.57
CA LEU A 136 -14.34 9.03 19.71
C LEU A 136 -14.67 7.96 18.66
N VAL A 137 -15.96 7.67 18.45
CA VAL A 137 -16.41 6.69 17.44
C VAL A 137 -16.09 7.14 16.01
N GLU A 138 -16.34 8.41 15.66
CA GLU A 138 -16.02 8.92 14.31
C GLU A 138 -14.50 8.93 14.05
N GLU A 139 -13.68 9.29 15.04
CA GLU A 139 -12.22 9.24 14.92
C GLU A 139 -11.70 7.79 14.78
N MET A 140 -12.27 6.84 15.51
CA MET A 140 -11.96 5.42 15.33
C MET A 140 -12.38 4.91 13.95
N LYS A 141 -13.50 5.40 13.42
CA LYS A 141 -13.98 5.08 12.08
C LYS A 141 -13.06 5.66 11.01
N ASP A 142 -12.60 6.90 11.17
CA ASP A 142 -11.65 7.52 10.24
C ASP A 142 -10.30 6.78 10.27
N ALA A 143 -9.78 6.47 11.46
CA ALA A 143 -8.57 5.66 11.62
C ALA A 143 -8.70 4.31 10.91
N TRP A 144 -9.82 3.62 11.11
CA TRP A 144 -10.10 2.32 10.49
C TRP A 144 -10.21 2.41 8.97
N ASN A 145 -10.96 3.38 8.45
CA ASN A 145 -11.14 3.56 7.01
C ASN A 145 -9.80 3.89 6.33
N GLN A 146 -8.94 4.66 6.99
CA GLN A 146 -7.59 4.94 6.51
C GLN A 146 -6.70 3.70 6.52
N ILE A 147 -6.76 2.85 7.56
CA ILE A 147 -6.07 1.54 7.58
C ILE A 147 -6.50 0.74 6.36
N ARG A 148 -7.81 0.54 6.21
CA ARG A 148 -8.37 -0.29 5.15
C ARG A 148 -7.98 0.24 3.77
N ALA A 149 -8.19 1.53 3.52
CA ALA A 149 -7.88 2.14 2.22
C ALA A 149 -6.37 2.09 1.89
N ASN A 150 -5.48 2.26 2.88
CA ASN A 150 -4.04 2.17 2.64
C ASN A 150 -3.59 0.72 2.43
N THR A 151 -4.16 -0.21 3.19
CA THR A 151 -3.91 -1.64 2.99
C THR A 151 -4.39 -2.08 1.60
N GLU A 152 -5.60 -1.70 1.17
CA GLU A 152 -6.14 -2.00 -0.16
C GLU A 152 -5.29 -1.38 -1.29
N LYS A 153 -4.85 -0.12 -1.17
CA LYS A 153 -4.02 0.54 -2.19
C LYS A 153 -2.65 -0.08 -2.38
N CYS A 154 -2.03 -0.53 -1.28
CA CYS A 154 -0.70 -1.10 -1.32
C CYS A 154 -0.73 -2.64 -1.35
N PHE A 155 -1.92 -3.24 -1.43
CA PHE A 155 -2.17 -4.67 -1.29
C PHE A 155 -1.39 -5.49 -2.32
N ASP A 156 -1.47 -5.11 -3.59
CA ASP A 156 -0.84 -5.85 -4.69
C ASP A 156 0.70 -5.73 -4.70
N SER A 157 1.24 -4.71 -4.01
CA SER A 157 2.68 -4.43 -3.95
C SER A 157 3.38 -4.98 -2.71
N LEU A 158 2.64 -5.60 -1.78
CA LEU A 158 3.18 -6.09 -0.51
C LEU A 158 4.03 -7.34 -0.71
N THR A 159 5.25 -7.34 -0.18
CA THR A 159 6.07 -8.56 -0.15
C THR A 159 5.56 -9.54 0.92
N GLU A 160 5.84 -10.83 0.74
CA GLU A 160 5.55 -11.88 1.74
C GLU A 160 6.15 -11.54 3.13
N LYS A 161 7.38 -11.02 3.14
CA LYS A 161 8.10 -10.60 4.35
C LYS A 161 7.41 -9.44 5.07
N GLU A 162 6.92 -8.45 4.33
CA GLU A 162 6.18 -7.33 4.88
C GLU A 162 4.83 -7.78 5.42
N SER A 163 4.09 -8.61 4.67
CA SER A 163 2.81 -9.19 5.12
C SER A 163 2.97 -9.97 6.43
N ARG A 164 4.00 -10.82 6.54
CA ARG A 164 4.34 -11.54 7.78
C ARG A 164 4.62 -10.59 8.95
N SER A 165 5.40 -9.53 8.69
CA SER A 165 5.78 -8.56 9.72
C SER A 165 4.58 -7.77 10.25
N ILE A 166 3.71 -7.31 9.34
CA ILE A 166 2.45 -6.64 9.65
C ILE A 166 1.54 -7.58 10.45
N THR A 167 1.32 -8.81 9.97
CA THR A 167 0.46 -9.80 10.62
C THR A 167 0.94 -10.11 12.04
N ALA A 168 2.23 -10.34 12.23
CA ALA A 168 2.82 -10.62 13.55
C ALA A 168 2.64 -9.43 14.51
N PHE A 169 2.81 -8.20 14.02
CA PHE A 169 2.58 -7.00 14.81
C PHE A 169 1.12 -6.90 15.26
N LEU A 170 0.16 -7.03 14.32
CA LEU A 170 -1.26 -6.94 14.64
C LEU A 170 -1.68 -8.04 15.63
N LYS A 171 -1.25 -9.29 15.43
CA LYS A 171 -1.49 -10.38 16.38
C LYS A 171 -0.96 -10.07 17.77
N LYS A 172 0.22 -9.47 17.87
CA LYS A 172 0.80 -9.06 19.16
C LYS A 172 -0.03 -7.98 19.83
N GLN A 173 -0.49 -6.99 19.06
CA GLN A 173 -1.33 -5.91 19.59
C GLN A 173 -2.74 -6.39 19.96
N SER A 174 -3.27 -7.39 19.25
CA SER A 174 -4.58 -7.98 19.53
C SER A 174 -4.54 -9.07 20.61
N ALA A 175 -3.37 -9.52 21.08
CA ALA A 175 -3.21 -10.64 22.02
C ALA A 175 -3.78 -10.42 23.44
N GLY A 176 -4.38 -9.25 23.70
CA GLY A 176 -5.17 -8.97 24.91
C GLY A 176 -6.43 -8.15 24.62
N TYR A 177 -6.79 -8.00 23.34
CA TYR A 177 -7.98 -7.30 22.91
C TYR A 177 -9.16 -8.27 22.95
N ASP A 178 -10.21 -7.94 23.70
CA ASP A 178 -11.46 -8.73 23.70
C ASP A 178 -12.43 -8.15 22.65
N PRO A 179 -12.64 -8.83 21.51
CA PRO A 179 -13.53 -8.36 20.45
C PRO A 179 -15.01 -8.32 20.87
N ASN A 180 -15.37 -8.86 22.04
CA ASN A 180 -16.74 -8.75 22.58
C ASN A 180 -16.97 -7.45 23.38
N VAL A 181 -15.91 -6.67 23.63
CA VAL A 181 -15.97 -5.42 24.40
C VAL A 181 -15.84 -4.20 23.47
N GLY A 182 -15.21 -4.34 22.29
CA GLY A 182 -15.12 -3.32 21.24
C GLY A 182 -15.63 -3.82 19.87
N LEU A 183 -15.44 -3.04 18.79
CA LEU A 183 -15.76 -3.50 17.43
C LEU A 183 -14.64 -4.45 16.95
N ASP A 184 -14.96 -5.67 16.49
CA ASP A 184 -14.00 -6.70 16.02
C ASP A 184 -13.31 -6.37 14.68
N ARG A 185 -12.75 -5.16 14.58
CA ARG A 185 -12.12 -4.67 13.35
C ARG A 185 -10.71 -5.25 13.18
N PHE A 186 -10.00 -5.55 14.27
CA PHE A 186 -8.71 -6.25 14.16
C PHE A 186 -8.85 -7.68 13.62
N GLY A 187 -9.94 -8.39 13.95
CA GLY A 187 -10.24 -9.70 13.38
C GLY A 187 -10.43 -9.63 11.86
N GLU A 188 -11.21 -8.66 11.37
CA GLU A 188 -11.41 -8.43 9.94
C GLU A 188 -10.09 -8.17 9.19
N LEU A 189 -9.24 -7.28 9.72
CA LEU A 189 -7.95 -6.97 9.10
C LEU A 189 -6.98 -8.16 9.12
N LEU A 190 -6.97 -8.92 10.21
CA LEU A 190 -6.15 -10.13 10.34
C LEU A 190 -6.58 -11.18 9.31
N MET A 191 -7.88 -11.41 9.14
CA MET A 191 -8.38 -12.34 8.11
C MET A 191 -7.94 -11.93 6.70
N CYS A 192 -8.05 -10.65 6.35
CA CYS A 192 -7.61 -10.15 5.04
C CYS A 192 -6.10 -10.35 4.79
N LEU A 193 -5.26 -10.04 5.77
CA LEU A 193 -3.80 -10.21 5.63
C LEU A 193 -3.37 -11.67 5.64
N GLU A 194 -4.07 -12.54 6.35
CA GLU A 194 -3.80 -13.98 6.34
C GLU A 194 -4.18 -14.64 5.02
N ALA A 195 -5.31 -14.23 4.41
CA ALA A 195 -5.68 -14.66 3.07
C ALA A 195 -4.60 -14.27 2.04
N PHE A 196 -4.11 -13.03 2.11
CA PHE A 196 -3.00 -12.57 1.25
C PHE A 196 -1.73 -13.38 1.45
N ARG A 197 -1.33 -13.62 2.71
CA ARG A 197 -0.13 -14.43 3.00
C ARG A 197 -0.25 -15.81 2.37
N TRP A 198 -1.42 -16.43 2.49
CA TRP A 198 -1.69 -17.73 1.88
C TRP A 198 -1.60 -17.67 0.35
N GLU A 199 -2.19 -16.65 -0.29
CA GLU A 199 -2.08 -16.47 -1.74
C GLU A 199 -0.64 -16.24 -2.21
N ALA A 200 0.14 -15.43 -1.49
CA ALA A 200 1.56 -15.20 -1.78
C ALA A 200 2.39 -16.48 -1.60
N GLU A 201 2.13 -17.25 -0.54
CA GLU A 201 2.76 -18.55 -0.30
C GLU A 201 2.41 -19.55 -1.42
N GLN A 202 1.16 -19.58 -1.90
CA GLN A 202 0.75 -20.43 -3.03
C GLN A 202 1.43 -20.01 -4.34
N ARG A 203 1.50 -18.69 -4.63
CA ARG A 203 2.20 -18.18 -5.82
C ARG A 203 3.69 -18.52 -5.80
N GLU A 204 4.35 -18.41 -4.64
CA GLU A 204 5.76 -18.78 -4.51
C GLU A 204 5.97 -20.29 -4.63
N GLU A 205 5.08 -21.11 -4.06
CA GLU A 205 5.13 -22.56 -4.21
C GLU A 205 4.93 -22.98 -5.68
N GLU A 206 3.99 -22.33 -6.38
CA GLU A 206 3.76 -22.53 -7.81
C GLU A 206 4.98 -22.10 -8.65
N ARG A 207 5.52 -20.89 -8.39
CA ARG A 207 6.71 -20.36 -9.04
C ARG A 207 7.96 -21.21 -8.78
N SER A 208 8.06 -21.86 -7.62
CA SER A 208 9.15 -22.81 -7.32
C SER A 208 9.08 -24.08 -8.16
N ARG A 209 7.93 -24.40 -8.77
CA ARG A 209 7.76 -25.55 -9.67
C ARG A 209 8.03 -25.19 -11.13
N TRP A 210 8.13 -23.90 -11.45
CA TRP A 210 8.39 -23.42 -12.80
C TRP A 210 9.80 -23.81 -13.26
N PRO A 211 9.98 -24.18 -14.55
CA PRO A 211 11.30 -24.40 -15.10
C PRO A 211 12.17 -23.15 -15.00
N GLU A 212 13.45 -23.33 -14.67
CA GLU A 212 14.40 -22.22 -14.59
C GLU A 212 14.92 -21.81 -15.97
N ILE A 213 15.10 -20.50 -16.14
CA ILE A 213 15.76 -19.88 -17.28
C ILE A 213 16.71 -18.79 -16.79
N GLN A 214 17.88 -18.68 -17.42
CA GLN A 214 18.85 -17.63 -17.11
C GLN A 214 18.37 -16.29 -17.67
N LEU A 215 18.22 -15.29 -16.80
CA LEU A 215 17.73 -13.97 -17.21
C LEU A 215 18.67 -13.30 -18.21
N SER A 216 19.98 -13.44 -18.00
CA SER A 216 21.01 -13.00 -18.94
C SER A 216 20.85 -13.58 -20.34
N GLY A 217 20.49 -14.86 -20.47
CA GLY A 217 20.26 -15.48 -21.77
C GLY A 217 19.08 -14.86 -22.53
N ILE A 218 18.01 -14.47 -21.82
CA ILE A 218 16.88 -13.77 -22.43
C ILE A 218 17.33 -12.38 -22.88
N ILE A 219 18.03 -11.64 -22.02
CA ILE A 219 18.53 -10.29 -22.31
C ILE A 219 19.47 -10.32 -23.52
N ASP A 220 20.45 -11.23 -23.55
CA ASP A 220 21.37 -11.40 -24.68
C ASP A 220 20.62 -11.64 -26.00
N SER A 221 19.57 -12.47 -25.97
CA SER A 221 18.69 -12.67 -27.11
C SER A 221 17.93 -11.40 -27.51
N LEU A 222 17.40 -10.63 -26.55
CA LEU A 222 16.73 -9.34 -26.82
C LEU A 222 17.68 -8.32 -27.46
N GLU A 223 18.94 -8.29 -27.03
CA GLU A 223 19.96 -7.38 -27.56
C GLU A 223 20.45 -7.78 -28.95
N SER A 224 20.52 -9.08 -29.21
CA SER A 224 20.98 -9.66 -30.46
C SER A 224 19.92 -9.64 -31.57
N MET A 225 18.76 -9.00 -31.34
CA MET A 225 17.64 -8.95 -32.29
C MET A 225 17.96 -8.17 -33.56
N ALA A 226 18.62 -8.85 -34.49
CA ALA A 226 18.90 -8.39 -35.84
C ALA A 226 18.11 -9.26 -36.85
N ASN A 227 16.78 -9.13 -36.81
CA ASN A 227 15.82 -9.64 -37.81
C ASN A 227 15.51 -11.15 -37.84
N TRP A 228 15.88 -11.93 -36.83
CA TRP A 228 15.48 -13.35 -36.71
C TRP A 228 14.64 -13.59 -35.46
N GLN A 229 13.76 -14.60 -35.51
CA GLN A 229 12.96 -15.02 -34.37
C GLN A 229 13.73 -16.07 -33.56
N GLU A 230 13.82 -15.87 -32.25
CA GLU A 230 14.37 -16.84 -31.31
C GLU A 230 13.27 -17.47 -30.46
N PHE A 231 13.50 -18.73 -30.08
CA PHE A 231 12.61 -19.54 -29.25
C PHE A 231 13.39 -20.14 -28.09
N TRP A 232 12.76 -20.31 -26.93
CA TRP A 232 13.28 -21.06 -25.81
C TRP A 232 12.63 -22.44 -25.74
N ASP A 233 13.43 -23.50 -25.79
CA ASP A 233 12.96 -24.87 -25.56
C ASP A 233 13.07 -25.24 -24.07
N PRO A 234 11.93 -25.44 -23.37
CA PRO A 234 11.94 -25.81 -21.96
C PRO A 234 12.44 -27.24 -21.69
N GLN A 235 12.43 -28.15 -22.67
CA GLN A 235 12.90 -29.53 -22.52
C GLN A 235 14.43 -29.60 -22.58
N THR A 236 15.02 -28.95 -23.58
CA THR A 236 16.48 -28.96 -23.76
C THR A 236 17.19 -27.82 -23.02
N LYS A 237 16.44 -26.81 -22.56
CA LYS A 237 16.94 -25.58 -21.94
C LYS A 237 17.91 -24.82 -22.85
N LYS A 238 17.53 -24.64 -24.10
CA LYS A 238 18.34 -23.96 -25.12
C LYS A 238 17.51 -22.94 -25.89
N PHE A 239 18.19 -21.88 -26.31
CA PHE A 239 17.68 -20.94 -27.31
C PHE A 239 17.85 -21.55 -28.71
N ILE A 240 16.82 -21.42 -29.53
CA ILE A 240 16.73 -21.89 -30.91
C ILE A 240 16.51 -20.65 -31.77
N CYS A 241 17.46 -20.37 -32.66
CA CYS A 241 17.34 -19.29 -33.64
C CYS A 241 16.88 -19.89 -34.97
N ILE A 242 15.81 -19.33 -35.56
CA ILE A 242 15.41 -19.66 -36.92
C ILE A 242 16.00 -18.60 -37.84
N GLY A 243 17.03 -18.98 -38.60
CA GLY A 243 17.67 -18.14 -39.61
C GLY A 243 17.73 -18.84 -40.97
N ASP A 244 18.23 -18.14 -41.99
CA ASP A 244 18.29 -18.60 -43.38
C ASP A 244 19.05 -19.93 -43.60
N ASP A 245 19.83 -20.39 -42.62
CA ASP A 245 20.65 -21.62 -42.68
C ASP A 245 20.08 -22.80 -41.85
N PHE A 246 18.96 -22.62 -41.13
CA PHE A 246 18.34 -23.65 -40.26
C PHE A 246 16.89 -23.96 -40.69
N ASP A 247 16.74 -24.50 -41.90
CA ASP A 247 15.44 -24.98 -42.45
C ASP A 247 14.93 -26.30 -41.84
N ASP A 248 15.67 -26.93 -40.90
CA ASP A 248 15.40 -28.30 -40.44
C ASP A 248 14.60 -28.41 -39.13
N VAL A 249 14.12 -27.30 -38.55
CA VAL A 249 13.27 -27.33 -37.36
C VAL A 249 11.80 -27.38 -37.78
N SER A 250 11.09 -28.47 -37.46
CA SER A 250 9.68 -28.59 -37.82
C SER A 250 8.80 -27.63 -37.00
N ASP A 251 7.76 -27.07 -37.64
CA ASP A 251 6.75 -26.25 -36.96
C ASP A 251 6.15 -26.99 -35.74
N GLU A 252 5.92 -28.30 -35.87
CA GLU A 252 5.43 -29.17 -34.78
C GLU A 252 6.35 -29.19 -33.54
N TYR A 253 7.67 -29.06 -33.74
CA TYR A 253 8.61 -28.95 -32.62
C TYR A 253 8.56 -27.55 -31.98
N LEU A 254 8.44 -26.50 -32.80
CA LEU A 254 8.36 -25.11 -32.34
C LEU A 254 7.08 -24.81 -31.55
N GLU A 255 5.97 -25.51 -31.80
CA GLU A 255 4.75 -25.43 -30.99
C GLU A 255 4.98 -25.75 -29.50
N ASN A 256 6.05 -26.47 -29.17
CA ASN A 256 6.44 -26.79 -27.80
C ASN A 256 7.51 -25.85 -27.22
N CYS A 257 7.90 -24.81 -27.96
CA CYS A 257 8.88 -23.80 -27.57
C CYS A 257 8.21 -22.45 -27.32
N TYR A 258 8.86 -21.58 -26.55
CA TYR A 258 8.36 -20.23 -26.28
C TYR A 258 9.08 -19.21 -27.15
N ALA A 259 8.34 -18.51 -28.02
CA ALA A 259 8.89 -17.41 -28.81
C ALA A 259 9.33 -16.27 -27.87
N LEU A 260 10.56 -15.80 -28.04
CA LEU A 260 11.02 -14.60 -27.34
C LEU A 260 10.32 -13.34 -27.90
N PRO A 261 10.22 -12.26 -27.09
CA PRO A 261 9.62 -11.01 -27.52
C PRO A 261 10.28 -10.51 -28.81
N ASP A 262 9.54 -10.08 -29.80
CA ASP A 262 10.15 -9.52 -31.01
C ASP A 262 10.54 -8.03 -30.83
N SER A 263 11.16 -7.44 -31.87
CA SER A 263 11.56 -6.02 -31.85
C SER A 263 10.39 -5.03 -31.67
N TYR A 264 9.16 -5.41 -32.05
CA TYR A 264 7.97 -4.61 -31.85
C TYR A 264 7.48 -4.70 -30.40
N GLU A 265 7.54 -5.89 -29.80
CA GLU A 265 7.18 -6.12 -28.40
C GLU A 265 8.18 -5.47 -27.43
N VAL A 266 9.49 -5.53 -27.74
CA VAL A 266 10.52 -4.81 -26.97
C VAL A 266 10.33 -3.30 -27.08
N ASN A 267 9.89 -2.82 -28.25
CA ASN A 267 9.64 -1.41 -28.54
C ASN A 267 10.79 -0.50 -28.07
N GLU A 268 12.01 -0.73 -28.55
CA GLU A 268 13.18 0.08 -28.17
C GLU A 268 12.98 1.58 -28.44
N TYR A 269 12.14 1.93 -29.43
CA TYR A 269 11.76 3.31 -29.70
C TYR A 269 10.98 3.92 -28.52
N GLY A 270 10.01 3.20 -27.96
CA GLY A 270 9.29 3.62 -26.75
C GLY A 270 10.22 3.77 -25.55
N ILE A 271 11.19 2.86 -25.38
CA ILE A 271 12.22 2.99 -24.33
C ILE A 271 13.02 4.30 -24.48
N MET A 272 13.33 4.70 -25.72
CA MET A 272 13.97 5.99 -25.99
C MET A 272 13.07 7.18 -25.65
N GLU A 273 11.79 7.13 -25.99
CA GLU A 273 10.82 8.19 -25.64
C GLU A 273 10.70 8.36 -24.12
N ASP A 274 10.55 7.26 -23.39
CA ASP A 274 10.44 7.27 -21.93
C ASP A 274 11.73 7.81 -21.29
N PHE A 275 12.91 7.40 -21.78
CA PHE A 275 14.18 7.93 -21.29
C PHE A 275 14.27 9.45 -21.46
N ILE A 276 13.91 9.96 -22.64
CA ILE A 276 13.95 11.40 -22.93
C ILE A 276 13.02 12.15 -21.98
N TYR A 277 11.82 11.63 -21.78
CA TYR A 277 10.82 12.24 -20.90
C TYR A 277 11.21 12.22 -19.42
N GLU A 278 11.76 11.11 -18.93
CA GLU A 278 12.06 10.91 -17.51
C GLU A 278 13.41 11.49 -17.08
N HIS A 279 14.43 11.47 -17.95
CA HIS A 279 15.82 11.73 -17.57
C HIS A 279 16.42 12.99 -18.20
N THR A 280 15.67 13.73 -19.02
CA THR A 280 16.16 14.96 -19.65
C THR A 280 15.17 16.11 -19.54
N THR A 281 15.66 17.35 -19.59
CA THR A 281 14.81 18.55 -19.53
C THR A 281 15.31 19.67 -20.43
N GLY A 282 14.42 20.60 -20.76
CA GLY A 282 14.77 21.84 -21.45
C GLY A 282 15.35 21.62 -22.85
N THR A 283 16.46 22.29 -23.15
CA THR A 283 17.06 22.26 -24.50
C THR A 283 17.52 20.86 -24.91
N LEU A 284 18.04 20.07 -23.96
CA LEU A 284 18.52 18.71 -24.24
C LEU A 284 17.37 17.79 -24.62
N GLN A 285 16.26 17.84 -23.87
CA GLN A 285 15.05 17.10 -24.16
C GLN A 285 14.52 17.41 -25.56
N ALA A 286 14.37 18.70 -25.90
CA ALA A 286 13.89 19.12 -27.21
C ALA A 286 14.82 18.66 -28.37
N GLN A 287 16.14 18.64 -28.14
CA GLN A 287 17.10 18.13 -29.12
C GLN A 287 16.98 16.61 -29.31
N LEU A 288 16.78 15.85 -28.23
CA LEU A 288 16.61 14.40 -28.29
C LEU A 288 15.27 14.02 -28.91
N GLU A 289 14.18 14.69 -28.55
CA GLU A 289 12.85 14.51 -29.15
C GLU A 289 12.90 14.73 -30.68
N GLU A 290 13.66 15.72 -31.15
CA GLU A 290 13.86 15.93 -32.58
C GLU A 290 14.81 14.88 -33.18
N ALA A 291 15.85 14.48 -32.47
CA ALA A 291 16.82 13.48 -32.93
C ALA A 291 16.15 12.13 -33.23
N ILE A 292 15.14 11.74 -32.43
CA ILE A 292 14.42 10.48 -32.60
C ILE A 292 13.36 10.50 -33.72
N ARG A 293 13.15 11.62 -34.43
CA ARG A 293 12.14 11.69 -35.50
C ARG A 293 12.65 11.25 -36.85
N GLY A 294 11.95 10.31 -37.49
CA GLY A 294 12.22 9.89 -38.87
C GLY A 294 13.44 8.98 -39.04
N ARG A 295 13.94 8.87 -40.27
CA ARG A 295 14.99 7.89 -40.62
C ARG A 295 16.26 8.11 -39.81
N SER A 296 16.84 7.00 -39.32
CA SER A 296 18.07 6.97 -38.53
C SER A 296 17.97 7.60 -37.13
N ALA A 297 16.76 7.57 -36.52
CA ALA A 297 16.48 7.99 -35.15
C ALA A 297 17.49 7.45 -34.12
N PHE A 298 17.66 6.13 -34.06
CA PHE A 298 18.59 5.45 -33.14
C PHE A 298 20.03 5.94 -33.25
N LYS A 299 20.52 6.18 -34.49
CA LYS A 299 21.88 6.67 -34.69
C LYS A 299 22.03 8.10 -34.17
N ARG A 300 21.12 9.01 -34.54
CA ARG A 300 21.18 10.41 -34.09
C ARG A 300 21.02 10.54 -32.58
N PHE A 301 20.15 9.72 -31.99
CA PHE A 301 19.99 9.65 -30.55
C PHE A 301 21.31 9.24 -29.88
N ARG A 302 21.94 8.13 -30.31
CA ARG A 302 23.25 7.69 -29.79
C ARG A 302 24.36 8.71 -29.97
N ASP A 303 24.42 9.35 -31.15
CA ASP A 303 25.39 10.41 -31.43
C ASP A 303 25.19 11.60 -30.46
N LEU A 304 23.94 11.96 -30.16
CA LEU A 304 23.60 13.08 -29.31
C LEU A 304 23.84 12.78 -27.83
N ILE A 305 23.39 11.64 -27.29
CA ILE A 305 23.67 11.25 -25.90
C ILE A 305 25.18 11.13 -25.63
N GLY A 306 25.95 10.63 -26.61
CA GLY A 306 27.41 10.55 -26.49
C GLY A 306 28.09 11.92 -26.52
N ARG A 307 27.56 12.86 -27.32
CA ARG A 307 28.06 14.25 -27.33
C ARG A 307 27.78 14.98 -26.00
N GLU A 308 26.62 14.73 -25.42
CA GLU A 308 26.15 15.38 -24.19
C GLU A 308 26.61 14.64 -22.91
N GLY A 309 27.24 13.47 -23.05
CA GLY A 309 27.83 12.71 -21.94
C GLY A 309 26.81 12.02 -21.03
N ILE A 310 25.65 11.65 -21.57
CA ILE A 310 24.57 10.93 -20.86
C ILE A 310 24.39 9.49 -21.36
N ASP A 311 25.34 9.00 -22.16
CA ASP A 311 25.33 7.65 -22.73
C ASP A 311 25.35 6.56 -21.66
N THR A 312 26.11 6.72 -20.59
CA THR A 312 26.09 5.77 -19.46
C THR A 312 24.69 5.65 -18.85
N ALA A 313 24.03 6.79 -18.57
CA ALA A 313 22.67 6.80 -18.01
C ALA A 313 21.65 6.17 -18.96
N TRP A 314 21.82 6.36 -20.27
CA TRP A 314 21.00 5.69 -21.28
C TRP A 314 21.17 4.17 -21.24
N TYR A 315 22.40 3.66 -21.24
CA TYR A 315 22.63 2.21 -21.25
C TYR A 315 22.16 1.57 -19.95
N GLU A 316 22.41 2.19 -18.79
CA GLU A 316 21.86 1.71 -17.51
C GLU A 316 20.32 1.65 -17.52
N TYR A 317 19.67 2.69 -18.05
CA TYR A 317 18.22 2.73 -18.17
C TYR A 317 17.69 1.67 -19.16
N ARG A 318 18.33 1.53 -20.31
CA ARG A 318 17.97 0.54 -21.34
C ARG A 318 18.10 -0.87 -20.78
N ASP A 319 19.20 -1.19 -20.12
CA ASP A 319 19.46 -2.52 -19.59
C ASP A 319 18.44 -2.89 -18.51
N GLU A 320 18.05 -1.93 -17.68
CA GLU A 320 16.98 -2.14 -16.69
C GLU A 320 15.61 -2.36 -17.35
N ARG A 321 15.29 -1.62 -18.43
CA ARG A 321 14.05 -1.86 -19.19
C ARG A 321 14.05 -3.23 -19.88
N LEU A 322 15.17 -3.65 -20.46
CA LEU A 322 15.31 -4.99 -21.02
C LEU A 322 15.16 -6.08 -19.97
N ARG A 323 15.75 -5.88 -18.77
CA ARG A 323 15.56 -6.79 -17.63
C ARG A 323 14.09 -6.93 -17.24
N GLN A 324 13.35 -5.82 -17.21
CA GLN A 324 11.90 -5.81 -16.91
C GLN A 324 11.09 -6.57 -17.96
N ILE A 325 11.40 -6.36 -19.25
CA ILE A 325 10.75 -7.08 -20.37
C ILE A 325 11.05 -8.58 -20.27
N ALA A 326 12.30 -8.96 -20.08
CA ALA A 326 12.73 -10.35 -19.95
C ALA A 326 12.08 -11.05 -18.75
N THR A 327 12.00 -10.37 -17.60
CA THR A 327 11.34 -10.89 -16.39
C THR A 327 9.84 -11.09 -16.64
N THR A 328 9.18 -10.09 -17.22
CA THR A 328 7.74 -10.15 -17.53
C THR A 328 7.44 -11.27 -18.53
N TRP A 329 8.28 -11.43 -19.56
CA TRP A 329 8.14 -12.51 -20.53
C TRP A 329 8.29 -13.88 -19.86
N ALA A 330 9.29 -14.06 -18.99
CA ALA A 330 9.49 -15.32 -18.27
C ALA A 330 8.27 -15.64 -17.38
N GLU A 331 7.75 -14.65 -16.66
CA GLU A 331 6.55 -14.81 -15.82
C GLU A 331 5.30 -15.19 -16.63
N ASN A 332 5.08 -14.56 -17.78
CA ASN A 332 3.95 -14.88 -18.67
C ASN A 332 3.99 -16.32 -19.21
N HIS A 333 5.18 -16.92 -19.28
CA HIS A 333 5.39 -18.29 -19.73
C HIS A 333 5.57 -19.29 -18.58
N ASN A 334 5.30 -18.89 -17.34
CA ASN A 334 5.49 -19.71 -16.15
C ASN A 334 6.93 -20.24 -16.05
N LEU A 335 7.91 -19.37 -16.30
CA LEU A 335 9.34 -19.64 -16.19
C LEU A 335 9.93 -18.85 -15.03
N ARG A 336 10.80 -19.52 -14.26
CA ARG A 336 11.52 -18.89 -13.16
C ARG A 336 12.82 -18.28 -13.68
N ALA A 337 12.82 -16.97 -13.89
CA ALA A 337 14.03 -16.23 -14.23
C ALA A 337 15.01 -16.24 -13.04
N VAL A 338 16.26 -16.60 -13.31
CA VAL A 338 17.35 -16.58 -12.33
C VAL A 338 18.49 -15.71 -12.86
N ASP A 339 19.01 -14.83 -12.01
CA ASP A 339 20.23 -14.07 -12.24
C ASP A 339 21.40 -14.82 -11.58
N ASN A 340 22.40 -15.16 -12.38
CA ASN A 340 23.71 -15.59 -11.89
C ASN A 340 24.68 -14.45 -12.20
N ASP A 341 25.00 -13.63 -11.19
CA ASP A 341 26.07 -12.63 -11.27
C ASP A 341 27.44 -13.25 -11.64
#